data_AF-A0A815I369-F1
#
_entry.id   AF-A0A815I369-F1
#
_cell.length_a   1.000
_cell.length_b   1.000
_cell.length_c   1.000
_cell.angle_alpha   90.00
_cell.angle_beta   90.00
_cell.angle_gamma   90.00
#
_symmetry.space_group_name_H-M   'P 1'
#
loop_
_entity.id
_entity.type
_entity.pdbx_description
1 polymer ?
#
loop_
_entity_poly.entity_id
_entity_poly.type
_entity_poly.pdbx_seq_one_letter_code
_entity_poly.pdbx_strand_id
1 'polypeptide(L)'
;MASIDTLKLITKQLAIYGNSALLISGIISSCANVFVFSRRNLRKSPSSRYILVTSLFDFFNITFSVTTRLMIDGFAFDPFSANSYACPIRTYL
;
A
#
# COMPACT_ATOMS: atom_id res chain seq x y z
N MET A 1 -13.09 31.04 -6.09
CA MET A 1 -11.75 30.75 -5.54
C MET A 1 -11.79 29.95 -4.24
N ALA A 2 -12.70 30.26 -3.29
CA ALA A 2 -12.83 29.54 -2.00
C ALA A 2 -13.19 28.04 -2.09
N SER A 3 -13.84 27.59 -3.17
CA SER A 3 -14.24 26.19 -3.36
C SER A 3 -13.07 25.25 -3.71
N ILE A 4 -12.01 25.77 -4.32
CA ILE A 4 -10.85 24.95 -4.73
C ILE A 4 -9.97 24.64 -3.52
N ASP A 5 -9.82 25.59 -2.59
CA ASP A 5 -8.99 25.42 -1.40
C ASP A 5 -9.64 24.49 -0.37
N THR A 6 -10.98 24.52 -0.23
CA THR A 6 -11.72 23.56 0.60
C THR A 6 -11.60 22.15 0.07
N LEU A 7 -11.70 21.96 -1.25
CA LEU A 7 -11.52 20.64 -1.87
C LEU A 7 -10.10 20.11 -1.62
N LYS A 8 -9.06 20.93 -1.81
CA LYS A 8 -7.66 20.53 -1.56
C LYS A 8 -7.44 20.08 -0.11
N LEU A 9 -8.07 20.76 0.85
CA LEU A 9 -7.90 20.44 2.27
C LEU A 9 -8.59 19.12 2.65
N ILE A 10 -9.78 18.87 2.10
CA ILE A 10 -10.50 17.60 2.25
C ILE A 10 -9.74 16.46 1.59
N THR A 11 -9.22 16.67 0.38
CA THR A 11 -8.43 15.66 -0.35
C THR A 11 -7.17 15.28 0.42
N LYS A 12 -6.46 16.25 1.01
CA LYS A 12 -5.28 15.97 1.85
C LYS A 12 -5.63 15.15 3.09
N GLN A 13 -6.70 15.52 3.80
CA GLN A 13 -7.15 14.75 4.97
C GLN A 13 -7.56 13.33 4.58
N LEU A 14 -8.33 13.18 3.49
CA LEU A 14 -8.73 11.87 2.99
C LEU A 14 -7.54 11.02 2.55
N ALA A 15 -6.53 11.62 1.90
CA ALA A 15 -5.31 10.92 1.53
C ALA A 15 -4.54 10.43 2.76
N ILE A 16 -4.44 11.22 3.83
CA ILE A 16 -3.73 10.82 5.05
C ILE A 16 -4.51 9.74 5.82
N TYR A 17 -5.77 9.99 6.16
CA TYR A 17 -6.59 9.07 6.95
C TYR A 17 -7.01 7.82 6.17
N GLY A 18 -7.34 7.96 4.89
CA GLY A 18 -7.73 6.85 4.02
C GLY A 18 -6.56 5.90 3.75
N ASN A 19 -5.40 6.44 3.37
CA ASN A 19 -4.23 5.60 3.10
C ASN A 19 -3.68 4.96 4.38
N SER A 20 -3.69 5.66 5.52
CA SER A 20 -3.27 5.04 6.79
C SER A 20 -4.20 3.91 7.24
N ALA A 21 -5.52 4.07 7.10
CA ALA A 21 -6.48 3.00 7.40
C ALA A 21 -6.31 1.79 6.47
N LEU A 22 -6.08 2.03 5.16
CA LEU A 22 -5.80 0.99 4.17
C LEU A 22 -4.50 0.23 4.46
N LEU A 23 -3.46 0.94 4.92
CA LEU A 23 -2.18 0.33 5.26
C LEU A 23 -2.34 -0.62 6.46
N ILE A 24 -3.03 -0.18 7.51
CA ILE A 24 -3.29 -1.00 8.70
C ILE A 24 -4.14 -2.23 8.33
N SER A 25 -5.25 -2.03 7.61
CA SER A 25 -6.13 -3.14 7.23
C SER A 25 -5.44 -4.13 6.28
N GLY A 26 -4.65 -3.64 5.33
CA GLY A 26 -3.90 -4.47 4.39
C GLY A 26 -2.80 -5.32 5.06
N ILE A 27 -2.09 -4.75 6.04
CA ILE A 27 -1.11 -5.49 6.87
C ILE A 27 -1.82 -6.59 7.66
N ILE A 28 -2.94 -6.27 8.32
CA ILE A 28 -3.70 -7.25 9.11
C ILE A 28 -4.19 -8.40 8.23
N SER A 29 -4.78 -8.09 7.07
CA SER A 29 -5.27 -9.11 6.13
C SER A 29 -4.13 -10.01 5.61
N SER A 30 -2.99 -9.43 5.25
CA SER A 30 -1.85 -10.21 4.76
C SER A 30 -1.26 -11.12 5.85
N CYS A 31 -1.12 -10.61 7.08
CA CYS A 31 -0.68 -11.39 8.23
C CYS A 31 -1.67 -12.54 8.55
N ALA A 32 -2.97 -12.27 8.48
CA ALA A 32 -4.00 -13.29 8.69
C ALA A 32 -3.90 -14.41 7.64
N ASN A 33 -3.69 -14.07 6.36
CA ASN A 33 -3.50 -15.05 5.30
C ASN A 33 -2.26 -15.91 5.55
N VAL A 34 -1.12 -15.29 5.85
CA VAL A 34 0.12 -16.04 6.16
C VAL A 34 -0.09 -16.97 7.36
N PHE A 35 -0.77 -16.53 8.41
CA PHE A 35 -1.06 -17.35 9.59
C PHE A 35 -1.95 -18.56 9.26
N VAL A 36 -3.02 -18.35 8.49
CA VAL A 36 -3.95 -19.43 8.09
C VAL A 36 -3.24 -20.45 7.20
N PHE A 37 -2.54 -20.01 6.16
CA PHE A 37 -1.88 -20.89 5.20
C PHE A 37 -0.60 -21.55 5.75
N SER A 38 -0.03 -21.03 6.83
CA SER A 38 1.08 -21.68 7.56
C SER A 38 0.63 -22.97 8.29
N ARG A 39 -0.67 -23.17 8.54
CA ARG A 39 -1.18 -24.38 9.20
C ARG A 39 -0.89 -25.64 8.37
N ARG A 40 -0.41 -26.69 9.07
CA ARG A 40 0.10 -27.95 8.51
C ARG A 40 -0.90 -28.69 7.60
N ASN A 41 -2.21 -28.51 7.81
CA ASN A 41 -3.26 -29.11 6.98
C ASN A 41 -3.39 -28.46 5.60
N LEU A 42 -3.17 -27.15 5.50
CA LEU A 42 -3.33 -26.41 4.24
C LEU A 42 -2.05 -26.43 3.40
N ARG A 43 -0.87 -26.61 4.01
CA ARG A 43 0.45 -26.58 3.34
C ARG A 43 0.70 -27.74 2.36
N LYS A 44 -0.15 -28.77 2.36
CA LYS A 44 -0.08 -29.93 1.46
C LYS A 44 -0.65 -29.64 0.07
N SER A 45 -1.53 -28.63 -0.06
CA SER A 45 -2.11 -28.25 -1.34
C SER A 45 -1.17 -27.29 -2.10
N PRO A 46 -0.90 -27.50 -3.40
CA PRO A 46 -0.11 -26.57 -4.20
C PRO A 46 -0.74 -25.18 -4.27
N SER A 47 -2.08 -25.10 -4.26
CA SER A 47 -2.83 -23.83 -4.28
C SER A 47 -2.57 -22.99 -3.03
N SER A 48 -2.39 -23.63 -1.88
CA SER A 48 -2.08 -22.94 -0.62
C SER A 48 -0.70 -22.27 -0.65
N ARG A 49 0.29 -22.89 -1.32
CA ARG A 49 1.61 -22.28 -1.50
C ARG A 49 1.54 -21.07 -2.42
N TYR A 50 0.75 -21.15 -3.49
CA TYR A 50 0.53 -20.01 -4.39
C TYR A 50 -0.08 -18.84 -3.63
N ILE A 51 -1.16 -19.07 -2.87
CA ILE A 51 -1.83 -18.01 -2.10
C ILE A 51 -0.89 -17.41 -1.04
N LEU A 52 -0.01 -18.20 -0.43
CA LEU A 52 0.96 -17.71 0.54
C LEU A 52 2.00 -16.78 -0.12
N VAL A 53 2.51 -17.16 -1.30
CA VAL A 53 3.44 -16.30 -2.08
C VAL A 53 2.74 -15.03 -2.55
N THR A 54 1.50 -15.13 -3.05
CA THR A 54 0.70 -13.97 -3.45
C THR A 54 0.43 -13.05 -2.26
N SER A 55 0.10 -13.59 -1.08
CA SER A 55 -0.13 -12.77 0.12
C SER A 55 1.13 -12.04 0.59
N LEU A 56 2.31 -12.64 0.42
CA LEU A 56 3.59 -11.95 0.67
C LEU A 56 3.82 -10.83 -0.34
N PHE A 57 3.54 -11.08 -1.62
CA PHE A 57 3.65 -10.06 -2.66
C PHE A 57 2.67 -8.90 -2.43
N ASP A 58 1.41 -9.19 -2.09
CA ASP A 58 0.40 -8.20 -1.73
C ASP A 58 0.82 -7.39 -0.51
N PHE A 59 1.41 -8.02 0.51
CA PHE A 59 1.96 -7.32 1.66
C PHE A 59 3.02 -6.28 1.25
N PHE A 60 3.99 -6.68 0.43
CA PHE A 60 5.01 -5.76 -0.06
C PHE A 60 4.42 -4.67 -0.95
N ASN A 61 3.49 -5.01 -1.82
CA ASN A 61 2.84 -4.06 -2.73
C ASN A 61 2.04 -3.01 -1.96
N ILE A 62 1.18 -3.43 -1.03
CA ILE A 62 0.41 -2.53 -0.17
C ILE A 62 1.36 -1.63 0.64
N THR A 63 2.41 -2.22 1.22
CA THR A 63 3.37 -1.44 2.02
C THR A 63 4.07 -0.39 1.17
N PHE A 64 4.54 -0.74 -0.03
CA PHE A 64 5.22 0.22 -0.91
C PHE A 64 4.26 1.24 -1.53
N SER A 65 3.21 0.80 -2.23
CA SER A 65 2.29 1.69 -2.97
C SER A 65 1.52 2.64 -2.04
N VAL A 66 1.07 2.17 -0.87
CA VAL A 66 0.35 3.03 0.07
C VAL A 66 1.30 3.98 0.79
N THR A 67 2.53 3.57 1.12
CA THR A 67 3.53 4.46 1.73
C THR A 67 3.98 5.55 0.76
N THR A 68 4.21 5.22 -0.51
CA THR A 68 4.59 6.23 -1.50
C THR A 68 3.46 7.24 -1.73
N ARG A 69 2.20 6.79 -1.83
CA ARG A 69 1.03 7.68 -1.92
C ARG A 69 0.86 8.55 -0.67
N LEU A 70 1.07 7.98 0.52
CA LEU A 70 1.00 8.74 1.77
C LEU A 70 2.08 9.82 1.83
N MET A 71 3.31 9.53 1.38
CA MET A 71 4.40 10.51 1.32
C MET A 71 4.12 11.65 0.33
N ILE A 72 3.64 11.31 -0.88
CA ILE A 72 3.40 12.28 -1.96
C ILE A 72 2.14 13.12 -1.66
N ASP A 73 1.00 12.48 -1.45
CA ASP A 73 -0.29 13.18 -1.33
C ASP A 73 -0.55 13.71 0.09
N GLY A 74 -0.06 12.99 1.10
CA GLY A 74 -0.24 13.34 2.51
C GLY A 74 0.80 14.36 3.00
N PHE A 75 2.08 14.05 2.81
CA PHE A 75 3.18 14.86 3.35
C PHE A 75 3.82 15.80 2.33
N ALA A 76 3.38 15.79 1.06
CA ALA A 76 3.96 16.58 -0.04
C ALA A 76 5.48 16.39 -0.17
N PHE A 77 5.97 15.19 0.19
CA PHE A 77 7.37 14.81 0.09
C PHE A 77 7.52 13.85 -1.10
N ASP A 78 8.20 14.29 -2.16
CA ASP A 78 8.47 13.48 -3.35
C ASP A 78 9.90 12.92 -3.31
N PRO A 79 10.14 11.74 -2.68
CA PRO A 79 11.46 11.12 -2.64
C PRO A 79 11.96 10.72 -4.04
N PHE A 80 11.05 10.60 -5.02
CA PHE A 80 11.35 10.21 -6.39
C PHE A 80 11.65 11.40 -7.32
N SER A 81 11.37 12.65 -6.90
CA SER A 81 11.63 13.84 -7.73
C SER A 81 13.11 14.23 -7.80
N ALA A 82 13.89 13.87 -6.77
CA ALA A 82 15.30 14.24 -6.67
C ALA A 82 16.22 13.41 -7.58
N ASN A 83 15.75 12.27 -8.13
CA ASN A 83 16.60 11.33 -8.84
C ASN A 83 16.02 10.99 -10.23
N SER A 84 16.72 11.38 -11.29
CA SER A 84 16.24 11.25 -12.69
C SER A 84 15.93 9.81 -13.13
N TYR A 85 16.53 8.81 -12.49
CA TYR A 85 16.27 7.39 -12.75
C TYR A 85 15.05 6.83 -12.00
N ALA A 86 14.57 7.54 -10.97
CA ALA A 86 13.48 7.09 -10.11
C ALA A 86 12.11 7.65 -10.55
N CYS A 87 12.11 8.69 -11.38
CA CYS A 87 10.93 9.29 -11.98
C CYS A 87 10.09 8.32 -12.85
N PRO A 88 10.65 7.46 -13.73
CA PRO A 88 9.85 6.49 -14.50
C PRO A 88 9.26 5.37 -13.62
N ILE A 89 9.90 5.07 -12.49
CA ILE A 89 9.42 4.04 -11.54
C ILE A 89 8.14 4.52 -10.83
N ARG A 90 7.94 5.84 -10.69
CA ARG A 90 6.73 6.44 -10.12
C ARG A 90 5.45 6.05 -10.86
N THR A 91 5.50 5.79 -12.16
CA THR A 91 4.31 5.45 -12.96
C THR A 91 3.79 4.03 -12.67
N TYR A 92 4.63 3.18 -12.08
CA TYR A 92 4.32 1.78 -11.78
C TYR A 92 4.00 1.54 -10.29
N LEU A 93 3.98 2.59 -9.46
CA LEU A 93 3.74 2.58 -8.01
C LEU A 93 2.41 3.28 -7.66
#